data_AF-A0A813F7U4-F1
#
_entry.id   AF-A0A813F7U4-F1
#
_cell.length_a   1.000
_cell.length_b   1.000
_cell.length_c   1.000
_cell.angle_alpha   90.00
_cell.angle_beta   90.00
_cell.angle_gamma   90.00
#
_symmetry.space_group_name_H-M   'P 1'
#
loop_
_entity.id
_entity.type
_entity.pdbx_description
1 polymer ?
#
loop_
_entity_poly.entity_id
_entity_poly.type
_entity_poly.pdbx_seq_one_letter_code
_entity_poly.pdbx_strand_id
1 'polypeptide(L)'
;ASQEQKNSGRNEEPVLLSGSARASPLATAGYVLVVVGHLWVLRVHAVATGAEALLFASLASVEVALALEAAVYALGALGHSFGLPLLTLLGRVRLLGAAVAWPWLLPWASELSCRCGAVSAGTGSTLVHLTVVLAGLMGAFFALREVSFAVRGEPPSATGAAAAQLGDCLPGQAIFGGQFRLDKADLEETGRAVFVPARPRQGLYIGSGLAMLGHLAFGVVFMRTAALPPWLLLGALVALLGRWFGQLPPVGKNMREKGAPTDSTLLWRREGPRLACRLGELVWLWCCVQELQRCEASPTWLAVCE
;
A
#
# COMPACT_ATOMS: atom_id res chain seq x y z
N ALA A 1 -32.65 -12.69 -53.14
CA ALA A 1 -32.84 -11.24 -52.98
C ALA A 1 -33.36 -11.01 -51.57
N SER A 2 -32.50 -10.78 -50.58
CA SER A 2 -31.74 -9.54 -50.28
C SER A 2 -32.53 -8.59 -49.41
N GLN A 3 -32.18 -8.57 -48.12
CA GLN A 3 -32.05 -7.37 -47.28
C GLN A 3 -31.20 -7.80 -46.06
N GLU A 4 -29.88 -7.73 -46.20
CA GLU A 4 -29.06 -6.66 -45.62
C GLU A 4 -29.21 -6.62 -44.09
N GLN A 5 -28.37 -7.32 -43.33
CA GLN A 5 -26.96 -6.93 -43.10
C GLN A 5 -26.84 -5.45 -42.70
N LYS A 6 -27.40 -5.10 -41.54
CA LYS A 6 -27.08 -3.85 -40.83
C LYS A 6 -27.17 -4.06 -39.32
N ASN A 7 -26.09 -4.59 -38.75
CA ASN A 7 -25.49 -4.04 -37.53
C ASN A 7 -24.09 -4.62 -37.38
N SER A 8 -23.25 -4.14 -38.29
CA SER A 8 -21.81 -4.00 -38.13
C SER A 8 -21.48 -3.40 -36.75
N GLY A 9 -20.59 -4.06 -36.01
CA GLY A 9 -19.73 -3.37 -35.04
C GLY A 9 -20.21 -3.30 -33.59
N ARG A 10 -20.95 -4.28 -33.06
CA ARG A 10 -20.87 -4.51 -31.61
C ARG A 10 -19.53 -5.17 -31.34
N ASN A 11 -18.59 -4.35 -30.87
CA ASN A 11 -17.39 -4.79 -30.16
C ASN A 11 -17.74 -6.06 -29.38
N GLU A 12 -17.05 -7.15 -29.72
CA GLU A 12 -17.04 -8.36 -28.90
C GLU A 12 -16.39 -7.97 -27.56
N GLU A 13 -17.17 -7.36 -26.68
CA GLU A 13 -16.78 -7.23 -25.30
C GLU A 13 -16.58 -8.65 -24.77
N PRO A 14 -15.41 -8.97 -24.20
CA PRO A 14 -15.19 -10.30 -23.66
C PRO A 14 -16.31 -10.62 -22.67
N VAL A 15 -16.98 -11.77 -22.87
CA VAL A 15 -18.20 -12.27 -22.20
C VAL A 15 -18.13 -12.22 -20.66
N LEU A 16 -16.96 -12.01 -20.07
CA LEU A 16 -16.74 -11.78 -18.63
C LEU A 16 -17.17 -10.39 -18.12
N LEU A 17 -17.54 -9.44 -18.99
CA LEU A 17 -17.71 -8.02 -18.64
C LEU A 17 -19.04 -7.37 -19.06
N SER A 18 -19.92 -8.09 -19.75
CA SER A 18 -21.23 -7.55 -20.15
C SER A 18 -22.14 -7.40 -18.92
N GLY A 19 -22.10 -6.24 -18.26
CA GLY A 19 -22.91 -5.92 -17.07
C GLY A 19 -22.16 -5.23 -15.92
N SER A 20 -20.85 -5.04 -16.01
CA SER A 20 -20.10 -4.26 -15.01
C SER A 20 -20.41 -2.77 -15.08
N ALA A 21 -20.37 -2.08 -13.94
CA ALA A 21 -20.44 -0.62 -13.88
C ALA A 21 -19.31 0.05 -14.69
N ARG A 22 -19.47 1.32 -15.02
CA ARG A 22 -18.38 2.12 -15.61
C ARG A 22 -17.46 2.62 -14.51
N ALA A 23 -16.15 2.51 -14.72
CA ALA A 23 -15.17 3.05 -13.77
C ALA A 23 -15.33 4.56 -13.56
N SER A 24 -15.42 4.98 -12.29
CA SER A 24 -15.59 6.40 -11.92
C SER A 24 -14.36 7.23 -12.35
N PRO A 25 -14.54 8.30 -13.14
CA PRO A 25 -13.43 9.17 -13.52
C PRO A 25 -12.87 9.92 -12.31
N LEU A 26 -13.73 10.27 -11.34
CA LEU A 26 -13.33 10.98 -10.12
C LEU A 26 -12.41 10.13 -9.24
N ALA A 27 -12.73 8.85 -9.05
CA ALA A 27 -11.83 7.97 -8.31
C ALA A 27 -10.54 7.68 -9.07
N THR A 28 -10.58 7.57 -10.40
CA THR A 28 -9.36 7.42 -11.20
C THR A 28 -8.44 8.62 -11.02
N ALA A 29 -8.99 9.83 -11.10
CA ALA A 29 -8.24 11.06 -10.81
C ALA A 29 -7.69 11.08 -9.38
N GLY A 30 -8.47 10.63 -8.39
CA GLY A 30 -8.02 10.49 -7.01
C GLY A 30 -6.81 9.56 -6.86
N TYR A 31 -6.83 8.38 -7.47
CA TYR A 31 -5.68 7.46 -7.44
C TYR A 31 -4.47 8.02 -8.20
N VAL A 32 -4.66 8.69 -9.34
CA VAL A 32 -3.58 9.38 -10.05
C VAL A 32 -2.96 10.47 -9.17
N LEU A 33 -3.79 11.24 -8.44
CA LEU A 33 -3.31 12.25 -7.50
C LEU A 33 -2.49 11.63 -6.36
N VAL A 34 -2.89 10.46 -5.85
CA VAL A 34 -2.10 9.71 -4.87
C VAL A 34 -0.73 9.30 -5.45
N VAL A 35 -0.68 8.81 -6.68
CA VAL A 35 0.59 8.46 -7.37
C VAL A 35 1.50 9.69 -7.48
N VAL A 36 0.95 10.79 -8.00
CA VAL A 36 1.69 12.06 -8.13
C VAL A 36 2.15 12.57 -6.77
N GLY A 37 1.32 12.42 -5.74
CA GLY A 37 1.63 12.74 -4.36
C GLY A 37 2.87 11.98 -3.87
N HIS A 38 2.87 10.64 -3.99
CA HIS A 38 4.02 9.83 -3.57
C HIS A 38 5.30 10.18 -4.36
N LEU A 39 5.19 10.44 -5.67
CA LEU A 39 6.33 10.91 -6.47
C LEU A 39 6.84 12.29 -6.02
N TRP A 40 5.93 13.17 -5.59
CA TRP A 40 6.29 14.47 -5.03
C TRP A 40 6.99 14.32 -3.67
N VAL A 41 6.46 13.51 -2.75
CA VAL A 41 7.10 13.24 -1.46
C VAL A 41 8.49 12.62 -1.67
N LEU A 42 8.60 11.64 -2.59
CA LEU A 42 9.88 11.02 -2.94
C LEU A 42 10.91 12.04 -3.45
N ARG A 43 10.49 12.99 -4.29
CA ARG A 43 11.35 14.09 -4.74
C ARG A 43 11.83 14.95 -3.57
N VAL A 44 10.92 15.36 -2.69
CA VAL A 44 11.27 16.19 -1.53
C VAL A 44 12.21 15.42 -0.58
N HIS A 45 11.95 14.13 -0.38
CA HIS A 45 12.79 13.24 0.41
C HIS A 45 14.20 13.08 -0.19
N ALA A 46 14.32 12.90 -1.50
CA ALA A 46 15.61 12.83 -2.19
C ALA A 46 16.44 14.11 -2.01
N VAL A 47 15.78 15.27 -2.06
CA VAL A 47 16.45 16.57 -1.83
C VAL A 47 16.84 16.73 -0.36
N ALA A 48 16.02 16.26 0.57
CA ALA A 48 16.30 16.34 2.00
C ALA A 48 17.48 15.45 2.43
N THR A 49 17.52 14.21 1.96
CA THR A 49 18.50 13.19 2.40
C THR A 49 19.86 13.27 1.71
N GLY A 50 19.96 13.92 0.54
CA GLY A 50 21.24 14.12 -0.16
C GLY A 50 21.98 12.80 -0.45
N ALA A 51 23.15 12.62 0.16
CA ALA A 51 24.07 11.49 -0.08
C ALA A 51 23.77 10.23 0.74
N GLU A 52 22.78 10.25 1.63
CA GLU A 52 22.54 9.16 2.58
C GLU A 52 21.67 8.06 2.00
N ALA A 53 22.34 7.11 1.34
CA ALA A 53 21.70 6.06 0.56
C ALA A 53 20.69 5.20 1.36
N LEU A 54 20.95 4.90 2.64
CA LEU A 54 20.11 3.97 3.41
C LEU A 54 18.79 4.60 3.90
N LEU A 55 18.86 5.82 4.45
CA LEU A 55 17.67 6.56 4.89
C LEU A 55 16.79 6.89 3.68
N PHE A 56 17.41 7.31 2.57
CA PHE A 56 16.70 7.50 1.31
C PHE A 56 16.05 6.21 0.82
N ALA A 57 16.81 5.12 0.68
CA ALA A 57 16.33 3.88 0.08
C ALA A 57 15.19 3.22 0.88
N SER A 58 15.26 3.25 2.21
CA SER A 58 14.24 2.63 3.08
C SER A 58 12.86 3.25 2.86
N LEU A 59 12.71 4.57 2.99
CA LEU A 59 11.44 5.25 2.75
C LEU A 59 11.08 5.30 1.25
N ALA A 60 12.06 5.45 0.34
CA ALA A 60 11.80 5.43 -1.10
C ALA A 60 11.18 4.10 -1.57
N SER A 61 11.62 2.97 -1.02
CA SER A 61 11.05 1.66 -1.36
C SER A 61 9.56 1.57 -1.00
N VAL A 62 9.15 2.20 0.11
CA VAL A 62 7.77 2.24 0.59
C VAL A 62 6.93 3.19 -0.27
N GLU A 63 7.45 4.39 -0.56
CA GLU A 63 6.84 5.36 -1.48
C GLU A 63 6.56 4.73 -2.85
N VAL A 64 7.55 4.06 -3.43
CA VAL A 64 7.41 3.40 -4.73
C VAL A 64 6.40 2.25 -4.66
N ALA A 65 6.41 1.46 -3.59
CA ALA A 65 5.42 0.39 -3.42
C ALA A 65 3.99 0.95 -3.34
N LEU A 66 3.76 2.02 -2.57
CA LEU A 66 2.47 2.69 -2.42
C LEU A 66 2.00 3.39 -3.70
N ALA A 67 2.92 4.06 -4.40
CA ALA A 67 2.65 4.67 -5.70
C ALA A 67 2.25 3.59 -6.72
N LEU A 68 2.98 2.47 -6.76
CA LEU A 68 2.62 1.33 -7.59
C LEU A 68 1.23 0.79 -7.21
N GLU A 69 0.90 0.72 -5.92
CA GLU A 69 -0.43 0.30 -5.49
C GLU A 69 -1.53 1.18 -6.10
N ALA A 70 -1.42 2.50 -5.95
CA ALA A 70 -2.37 3.45 -6.47
C ALA A 70 -2.43 3.44 -8.01
N ALA A 71 -1.28 3.29 -8.68
CA ALA A 71 -1.22 3.19 -10.13
C ALA A 71 -1.96 1.95 -10.65
N VAL A 72 -1.81 0.80 -10.00
CA VAL A 72 -2.53 -0.44 -10.36
C VAL A 72 -4.04 -0.26 -10.22
N TYR A 73 -4.51 0.43 -9.18
CA TYR A 73 -5.94 0.75 -9.03
C TYR A 73 -6.45 1.73 -10.10
N ALA A 74 -5.66 2.75 -10.45
CA ALA A 74 -6.01 3.68 -11.53
C ALA A 74 -6.10 2.94 -12.89
N LEU A 75 -5.09 2.12 -13.22
CA LEU A 75 -5.04 1.31 -14.43
C LEU A 75 -6.15 0.24 -14.49
N GLY A 76 -6.66 -0.19 -13.33
CA GLY A 76 -7.81 -1.10 -13.25
C GLY A 76 -9.06 -0.57 -13.95
N ALA A 77 -9.19 0.75 -14.16
CA ALA A 77 -10.26 1.34 -14.97
C ALA A 77 -10.19 0.96 -16.47
N LEU A 78 -9.02 0.54 -16.95
CA LEU A 78 -8.78 0.12 -18.34
C LEU A 78 -9.04 -1.39 -18.55
N GLY A 79 -9.50 -2.10 -17.52
CA GLY A 79 -9.69 -3.55 -17.53
C GLY A 79 -10.58 -4.08 -18.67
N HIS A 80 -11.45 -3.24 -19.22
CA HIS A 80 -12.34 -3.58 -20.33
C HIS A 80 -11.65 -3.71 -21.69
N SER A 81 -10.44 -3.16 -21.86
CA SER A 81 -9.97 -2.74 -23.19
C SER A 81 -8.63 -3.31 -23.65
N PHE A 82 -8.06 -4.34 -22.98
CA PHE A 82 -6.88 -5.18 -23.37
C PHE A 82 -5.89 -5.48 -22.21
N GLY A 83 -6.15 -5.03 -20.97
CA GLY A 83 -5.12 -5.00 -19.91
C GLY A 83 -5.03 -6.18 -18.93
N LEU A 84 -5.86 -7.23 -19.03
CA LEU A 84 -6.02 -8.23 -17.95
C LEU A 84 -4.74 -9.00 -17.55
N PRO A 85 -3.90 -9.50 -18.47
CA PRO A 85 -2.67 -10.19 -18.10
C PRO A 85 -1.67 -9.27 -17.39
N LEU A 86 -1.54 -8.03 -17.88
CA LEU A 86 -0.66 -7.02 -17.29
C LEU A 86 -1.15 -6.61 -15.89
N LEU A 87 -2.45 -6.36 -15.72
CA LEU A 87 -3.06 -6.05 -14.42
C LEU A 87 -2.91 -7.19 -13.42
N THR A 88 -2.95 -8.44 -13.90
CA THR A 88 -2.69 -9.62 -13.05
C THR A 88 -1.23 -9.63 -12.56
N LEU A 89 -0.27 -9.38 -13.46
CA LEU A 89 1.15 -9.29 -13.12
C LEU A 89 1.45 -8.11 -12.19
N LEU A 90 0.83 -6.96 -12.43
CA LEU A 90 1.01 -5.78 -11.59
C LEU A 90 0.39 -5.96 -10.21
N GLY A 91 -0.80 -6.56 -10.11
CA GLY A 91 -1.42 -6.89 -8.82
C GLY A 91 -0.57 -7.85 -7.97
N ARG A 92 0.16 -8.74 -8.65
CA ARG A 92 1.17 -9.65 -8.10
C ARG A 92 2.37 -8.93 -7.50
N VAL A 93 3.06 -8.15 -8.32
CA VAL A 93 4.23 -7.35 -7.90
C VAL A 93 3.86 -6.38 -6.78
N ARG A 94 2.68 -5.76 -6.87
CA ARG A 94 2.13 -4.85 -5.86
C ARG A 94 2.13 -5.44 -4.45
N LEU A 95 1.58 -6.64 -4.27
CA LEU A 95 1.45 -7.23 -2.93
C LEU A 95 2.78 -7.66 -2.34
N LEU A 96 3.66 -8.25 -3.14
CA LEU A 96 4.99 -8.66 -2.68
C LEU A 96 5.84 -7.43 -2.36
N GLY A 97 5.83 -6.42 -3.23
CA GLY A 97 6.50 -5.15 -3.02
C GLY A 97 6.06 -4.48 -1.72
N ALA A 98 4.75 -4.39 -1.48
CA ALA A 98 4.23 -3.84 -0.23
C ALA A 98 4.67 -4.65 1.00
N ALA A 99 4.54 -5.98 0.98
CA ALA A 99 4.90 -6.83 2.12
C ALA A 99 6.38 -6.72 2.52
N VAL A 100 7.26 -6.54 1.53
CA VAL A 100 8.70 -6.38 1.75
C VAL A 100 9.08 -4.94 2.09
N ALA A 101 8.39 -3.93 1.53
CA ALA A 101 8.71 -2.53 1.74
C ALA A 101 8.27 -2.03 3.13
N TRP A 102 7.05 -2.35 3.59
CA TRP A 102 6.49 -1.83 4.85
C TRP A 102 7.41 -1.96 6.08
N PRO A 103 8.07 -3.11 6.32
CA PRO A 103 8.99 -3.25 7.45
C PRO A 103 10.14 -2.22 7.48
N TRP A 104 10.56 -1.70 6.31
CA TRP A 104 11.65 -0.73 6.21
C TRP A 104 11.32 0.67 6.76
N LEU A 105 10.04 0.94 7.05
CA LEU A 105 9.70 2.13 7.82
C LEU A 105 10.24 2.08 9.26
N LEU A 106 10.39 0.89 9.87
CA LEU A 106 10.91 0.77 11.24
C LEU A 106 12.34 1.27 11.40
N PRO A 107 13.33 0.85 10.58
CA PRO A 107 14.66 1.41 10.65
C PRO A 107 14.69 2.89 10.27
N TRP A 108 13.83 3.33 9.35
CA TRP A 108 13.69 4.75 9.03
C TRP A 108 13.27 5.58 10.26
N ALA A 109 12.25 5.15 11.02
CA ALA A 109 11.82 5.84 12.24
C ALA A 109 12.85 5.78 13.36
N SER A 110 13.63 4.69 13.45
CA SER A 110 14.72 4.55 14.43
C SER A 110 15.85 5.53 14.15
N GLU A 111 16.24 5.66 12.88
CA GLU A 111 17.26 6.62 12.42
C GLU A 111 16.80 8.05 12.66
N LEU A 112 15.55 8.38 12.28
CA LEU A 112 14.95 9.68 12.57
C LEU A 112 14.97 9.99 14.08
N SER A 113 14.70 9.00 14.93
CA SER A 113 14.69 9.19 16.39
C SER A 113 16.05 9.57 16.95
N CYS A 114 17.13 9.03 16.38
CA CYS A 114 18.47 9.50 16.69
C CYS A 114 18.60 10.98 16.28
N ARG A 115 18.31 11.30 15.01
CA ARG A 115 18.61 12.62 14.41
C ARG A 115 17.88 13.76 15.08
N CYS A 116 16.67 13.47 15.54
CA CYS A 116 15.85 14.43 16.25
C CYS A 116 16.21 14.53 17.73
N GLY A 117 17.22 13.80 18.21
CA GLY A 117 17.61 13.78 19.62
C GLY A 117 16.57 13.21 20.56
N ALA A 118 15.61 12.44 20.04
CA ALA A 118 14.59 11.79 20.85
C ALA A 118 15.17 10.64 21.70
N VAL A 119 16.29 10.07 21.25
CA VAL A 119 17.09 9.06 21.96
C VAL A 119 18.58 9.40 21.89
N SER A 120 19.38 8.85 22.80
CA SER A 120 20.84 9.00 22.74
C SER A 120 21.45 8.26 21.55
N ALA A 121 22.60 8.70 21.05
CA ALA A 121 23.31 8.08 19.92
C ALA A 121 23.49 6.56 20.07
N GLY A 122 23.94 6.08 21.24
CA GLY A 122 24.09 4.64 21.52
C GLY A 122 22.77 3.86 21.46
N THR A 123 21.68 4.46 21.92
CA THR A 123 20.34 3.86 21.84
C THR A 123 19.83 3.88 20.40
N GLY A 124 20.01 5.00 19.69
CA GLY A 124 19.65 5.16 18.28
C GLY A 124 20.33 4.13 17.40
N SER A 125 21.65 3.99 17.51
CA SER A 125 22.42 2.97 16.79
C SER A 125 21.90 1.56 17.08
N THR A 126 21.65 1.22 18.35
CA THR A 126 21.09 -0.09 18.73
C THR A 126 19.71 -0.32 18.09
N LEU A 127 18.82 0.68 18.14
CA LEU A 127 17.48 0.59 17.55
C LEU A 127 17.54 0.42 16.03
N VAL A 128 18.41 1.16 15.34
CA VAL A 128 18.60 1.03 13.88
C VAL A 128 19.07 -0.39 13.54
N HIS A 129 20.08 -0.93 14.22
CA HIS A 129 20.55 -2.29 13.98
C HIS A 129 19.44 -3.33 14.20
N LEU A 130 18.72 -3.25 15.32
CA LEU A 130 17.63 -4.18 15.64
C LEU A 130 16.50 -4.12 14.61
N THR A 131 16.10 -2.91 14.21
CA THR A 131 15.00 -2.71 13.25
C THR A 131 15.40 -3.04 11.81
N VAL A 132 16.65 -2.82 11.41
CA VAL A 132 17.20 -3.31 10.13
C VAL A 132 17.20 -4.85 10.10
N VAL A 133 17.70 -5.50 11.17
CA VAL A 133 17.69 -6.97 11.27
C VAL A 133 16.25 -7.50 11.21
N LEU A 134 15.32 -6.88 11.94
CA LEU A 134 13.91 -7.26 11.91
C LEU A 134 13.30 -7.11 10.50
N ALA A 135 13.49 -5.95 9.86
CA ALA A 135 13.00 -5.71 8.50
C ALA A 135 13.60 -6.70 7.49
N GLY A 136 14.91 -6.95 7.59
CA GLY A 136 15.64 -7.92 6.77
C GLY A 136 15.13 -9.35 6.97
N LEU A 137 14.92 -9.80 8.22
CA LEU A 137 14.37 -11.12 8.52
C LEU A 137 12.95 -11.27 7.99
N MET A 138 12.11 -10.24 8.09
CA MET A 138 10.77 -10.26 7.52
C MET A 138 10.80 -10.36 5.99
N GLY A 139 11.62 -9.56 5.32
CA GLY A 139 11.81 -9.61 3.87
C GLY A 139 12.37 -10.96 3.41
N ALA A 140 13.40 -11.46 4.08
CA ALA A 140 13.99 -12.77 3.82
C ALA A 140 12.97 -13.90 4.03
N PHE A 141 12.14 -13.81 5.06
CA PHE A 141 11.10 -14.81 5.30
C PHE A 141 10.07 -14.85 4.16
N PHE A 142 9.60 -13.69 3.68
CA PHE A 142 8.71 -13.64 2.51
C PHE A 142 9.41 -14.16 1.24
N ALA A 143 10.66 -13.78 1.00
CA ALA A 143 11.42 -14.25 -0.16
C ALA A 143 11.68 -15.77 -0.13
N LEU A 144 12.14 -16.29 1.01
CA LEU A 144 12.41 -17.72 1.21
C LEU A 144 11.15 -18.57 1.05
N ARG A 145 9.99 -18.04 1.45
CA ARG A 145 8.71 -18.71 1.29
C ARG A 145 8.22 -18.66 -0.16
N GLU A 146 8.45 -17.58 -0.91
CA GLU A 146 8.23 -17.56 -2.37
C GLU A 146 9.10 -18.62 -3.08
N VAL A 147 10.39 -18.73 -2.71
CA VAL A 147 11.31 -19.75 -3.26
C VAL A 147 10.90 -21.17 -2.85
N SER A 148 10.61 -21.39 -1.56
CA SER A 148 10.19 -22.69 -1.04
C SER A 148 8.92 -23.18 -1.73
N PHE A 149 8.00 -22.26 -1.98
CA PHE A 149 6.82 -22.53 -2.76
C PHE A 149 7.19 -22.90 -4.21
N ALA A 150 7.98 -22.08 -4.91
CA ALA A 150 8.35 -22.31 -6.31
C ALA A 150 8.89 -23.73 -6.53
N VAL A 151 9.64 -24.25 -5.54
CA VAL A 151 10.24 -25.58 -5.56
C VAL A 151 9.28 -26.68 -5.08
N ARG A 152 8.45 -26.43 -4.06
CA ARG A 152 7.69 -27.48 -3.34
C ARG A 152 6.16 -27.44 -3.51
N GLY A 153 5.61 -26.41 -4.14
CA GLY A 153 4.17 -26.23 -4.31
C GLY A 153 3.44 -25.66 -3.08
N GLU A 154 2.10 -25.79 -3.05
CA GLU A 154 1.25 -25.23 -1.99
C GLU A 154 1.49 -25.88 -0.63
N PRO A 155 1.70 -25.11 0.45
CA PRO A 155 1.80 -25.68 1.79
C PRO A 155 0.43 -26.24 2.23
N PRO A 156 0.38 -27.34 3.02
CA PRO A 156 -0.88 -27.97 3.45
C PRO A 156 -1.78 -27.04 4.29
N SER A 157 -1.20 -26.07 4.97
CA SER A 157 -1.91 -25.02 5.70
C SER A 157 -2.70 -24.08 4.77
N ALA A 158 -2.28 -23.91 3.51
CA ALA A 158 -3.01 -23.13 2.53
C ALA A 158 -4.28 -23.85 2.05
N THR A 159 -4.32 -25.19 2.08
CA THR A 159 -5.47 -26.02 1.65
C THR A 159 -6.47 -26.31 2.76
N GLY A 160 -6.28 -25.73 3.95
CA GLY A 160 -7.16 -25.96 5.12
C GLY A 160 -6.92 -27.28 5.85
N ALA A 161 -5.85 -28.01 5.50
CA ALA A 161 -5.51 -29.30 6.12
C ALA A 161 -4.67 -29.14 7.40
N ALA A 162 -4.13 -27.94 7.68
CA ALA A 162 -3.29 -27.66 8.84
C ALA A 162 -3.49 -26.22 9.35
N ALA A 163 -3.02 -25.94 10.57
CA ALA A 163 -3.04 -24.60 11.15
C ALA A 163 -2.22 -23.61 10.30
N ALA A 164 -2.74 -22.40 10.11
CA ALA A 164 -2.08 -21.35 9.34
C ALA A 164 -0.81 -20.87 10.06
N GLN A 165 0.35 -20.90 9.38
CA GLN A 165 1.58 -20.31 9.89
C GLN A 165 1.83 -18.93 9.26
N LEU A 166 2.64 -18.11 9.94
CA LEU A 166 3.15 -16.88 9.35
C LEU A 166 3.83 -17.20 8.02
N GLY A 167 3.51 -16.49 6.94
CA GLY A 167 4.11 -16.71 5.61
C GLY A 167 3.59 -17.90 4.82
N ASP A 168 2.78 -18.80 5.39
CA ASP A 168 1.96 -19.78 4.62
C ASP A 168 0.85 -19.11 3.80
N CYS A 169 0.78 -17.80 3.96
CA CYS A 169 -0.10 -16.86 3.31
C CYS A 169 0.48 -16.38 1.98
N LEU A 170 1.68 -16.87 1.64
CA LEU A 170 2.21 -16.82 0.30
C LEU A 170 1.58 -17.92 -0.55
N PRO A 171 1.30 -17.64 -1.82
CA PRO A 171 0.09 -18.16 -2.43
C PRO A 171 0.38 -19.22 -3.48
N GLY A 172 -0.66 -19.93 -3.89
CA GLY A 172 -0.61 -20.96 -4.93
C GLY A 172 0.11 -20.53 -6.20
N GLN A 173 1.25 -21.13 -6.50
CA GLN A 173 2.17 -20.92 -7.63
C GLN A 173 3.01 -19.64 -7.56
N ALA A 174 4.07 -19.63 -6.76
CA ALA A 174 4.85 -18.42 -6.48
C ALA A 174 6.17 -18.32 -7.28
N ILE A 175 6.29 -17.21 -8.03
CA ILE A 175 7.54 -16.44 -8.28
C ILE A 175 7.24 -14.92 -8.13
N PHE A 176 5.98 -14.48 -8.22
CA PHE A 176 5.58 -13.08 -7.94
C PHE A 176 4.26 -13.01 -7.15
N GLY A 177 4.16 -13.55 -5.93
CA GLY A 177 2.96 -13.34 -5.10
C GLY A 177 1.73 -14.18 -5.49
N GLY A 178 1.92 -15.22 -6.32
CA GLY A 178 1.11 -16.41 -6.66
C GLY A 178 -0.36 -16.25 -7.07
N GLN A 179 -1.29 -17.08 -6.59
CA GLN A 179 -2.67 -17.18 -7.11
C GLN A 179 -3.52 -15.96 -6.74
N PHE A 180 -3.84 -15.17 -7.76
CA PHE A 180 -4.77 -14.06 -7.71
C PHE A 180 -6.02 -14.39 -8.49
N ARG A 181 -7.13 -13.83 -8.03
CA ARG A 181 -8.38 -13.81 -8.77
C ARG A 181 -8.79 -12.38 -9.01
N LEU A 182 -9.51 -12.17 -10.10
CA LEU A 182 -10.27 -10.94 -10.30
C LEU A 182 -11.32 -10.83 -9.20
N ASP A 183 -11.39 -9.68 -8.54
CA ASP A 183 -12.46 -9.40 -7.60
C ASP A 183 -13.74 -9.05 -8.37
N LYS A 184 -14.49 -10.09 -8.73
CA LYS A 184 -15.73 -9.96 -9.51
C LYS A 184 -16.72 -8.98 -8.87
N ALA A 185 -16.85 -9.02 -7.55
CA ALA A 185 -17.74 -8.12 -6.84
C ALA A 185 -17.30 -6.66 -6.94
N ASP A 186 -15.98 -6.41 -7.02
CA ASP A 186 -15.45 -5.06 -7.20
C ASP A 186 -15.61 -4.58 -8.65
N LEU A 187 -15.37 -5.46 -9.61
CA LEU A 187 -15.54 -5.18 -11.03
C LEU A 187 -17.01 -4.90 -11.38
N GLU A 188 -17.94 -5.70 -10.88
CA GLU A 188 -19.38 -5.52 -11.10
C GLU A 188 -19.86 -4.17 -10.54
N GLU A 189 -19.40 -3.80 -9.34
CA GLU A 189 -19.87 -2.61 -8.62
C GLU A 189 -19.16 -1.31 -9.03
N THR A 190 -17.87 -1.38 -9.36
CA THR A 190 -17.04 -0.18 -9.64
C THR A 190 -16.52 -0.11 -11.07
N GLY A 191 -16.65 -1.15 -11.88
CA GLY A 191 -16.07 -1.20 -13.22
C GLY A 191 -14.54 -1.34 -13.24
N ARG A 192 -13.89 -1.57 -12.09
CA ARG A 192 -12.43 -1.73 -12.03
C ARG A 192 -12.03 -3.18 -11.95
N ALA A 193 -11.07 -3.56 -12.78
CA ALA A 193 -10.41 -4.84 -12.68
C ALA A 193 -9.35 -4.81 -11.57
N VAL A 194 -9.74 -5.21 -10.36
CA VAL A 194 -8.83 -5.35 -9.22
C VAL A 194 -8.52 -6.82 -8.98
N PHE A 195 -7.23 -7.14 -8.91
CA PHE A 195 -6.78 -8.48 -8.58
C PHE A 195 -6.47 -8.58 -7.09
N VAL A 196 -7.12 -9.54 -6.44
CA VAL A 196 -6.98 -9.83 -5.01
C VAL A 196 -6.47 -11.25 -4.81
N PRO A 197 -5.84 -11.55 -3.67
CA PRO A 197 -5.54 -12.92 -3.30
C PRO A 197 -6.74 -13.85 -3.47
N ALA A 198 -6.52 -15.03 -4.03
CA ALA A 198 -7.59 -16.04 -4.15
C ALA A 198 -8.17 -16.45 -2.78
N ARG A 199 -7.32 -16.50 -1.75
CA ARG A 199 -7.67 -16.79 -0.34
C ARG A 199 -7.24 -15.64 0.59
N PRO A 200 -7.96 -15.39 1.70
CA PRO A 200 -7.54 -14.43 2.72
C PRO A 200 -6.15 -14.79 3.28
N ARG A 201 -5.31 -13.79 3.50
CA ARG A 201 -3.90 -13.98 3.89
C ARG A 201 -3.68 -13.47 5.31
N GLN A 202 -3.35 -14.37 6.24
CA GLN A 202 -2.90 -13.97 7.57
C GLN A 202 -1.48 -13.34 7.45
N GLY A 203 -1.09 -12.45 8.37
CA GLY A 203 0.29 -11.92 8.40
C GLY A 203 0.76 -11.02 7.24
N LEU A 204 0.02 -10.88 6.12
CA LEU A 204 0.43 -10.00 4.99
C LEU A 204 0.67 -8.55 5.44
N TYR A 205 -0.12 -8.10 6.40
CA TYR A 205 -0.06 -6.72 6.92
C TYR A 205 0.75 -6.60 8.22
N ILE A 206 1.43 -7.66 8.67
CA ILE A 206 2.15 -7.62 9.95
C ILE A 206 3.26 -6.57 9.94
N GLY A 207 4.01 -6.44 8.82
CA GLY A 207 5.03 -5.40 8.66
C GLY A 207 4.44 -4.00 8.70
N SER A 208 3.31 -3.79 8.03
CA SER A 208 2.59 -2.52 8.03
C SER A 208 2.02 -2.15 9.41
N GLY A 209 1.54 -3.16 10.16
CA GLY A 209 1.06 -2.99 11.53
C GLY A 209 2.20 -2.67 12.50
N LEU A 210 3.32 -3.39 12.41
CA LEU A 210 4.50 -3.13 13.22
C LEU A 210 5.09 -1.75 12.94
N ALA A 211 5.23 -1.37 11.67
CA ALA A 211 5.67 -0.03 11.27
C ALA A 211 4.76 1.06 11.87
N MET A 212 3.44 0.89 11.76
CA MET A 212 2.47 1.83 12.34
C MET A 212 2.64 1.95 13.87
N LEU A 213 2.71 0.82 14.58
CA LEU A 213 2.92 0.82 16.03
C LEU A 213 4.25 1.49 16.41
N GLY A 214 5.32 1.23 15.64
CA GLY A 214 6.61 1.89 15.82
C GLY A 214 6.51 3.41 15.67
N HIS A 215 5.86 3.90 14.61
CA HIS A 215 5.75 5.36 14.38
C HIS A 215 4.84 6.05 15.40
N LEU A 216 3.81 5.35 15.89
CA LEU A 216 3.01 5.86 17.02
C LEU A 216 3.85 5.95 18.30
N ALA A 217 4.62 4.90 18.61
CA ALA A 217 5.49 4.88 19.79
C ALA A 217 6.57 5.96 19.72
N PHE A 218 7.32 6.03 18.62
CA PHE A 218 8.30 7.09 18.38
C PHE A 218 7.65 8.47 18.35
N GLY A 219 6.49 8.62 17.73
CA GLY A 219 5.75 9.88 17.70
C GLY A 219 5.36 10.39 19.09
N VAL A 220 5.00 9.49 20.02
CA VAL A 220 4.75 9.84 21.43
C VAL A 220 6.01 10.29 22.14
N VAL A 221 7.17 9.67 21.85
CA VAL A 221 8.46 10.12 22.39
C VAL A 221 8.79 11.52 21.86
N PHE A 222 8.63 11.76 20.56
CA PHE A 222 8.87 13.06 19.91
C PHE A 222 7.98 14.16 20.46
N MET A 223 6.71 13.86 20.76
CA MET A 223 5.83 14.81 21.44
C MET A 223 6.40 15.34 22.76
N ARG A 224 7.22 14.54 23.46
CA ARG A 224 7.80 14.92 24.75
C ARG A 224 9.13 15.66 24.62
N THR A 225 9.84 15.47 23.51
CA THR A 225 11.23 15.92 23.35
C THR A 225 11.43 16.95 22.23
N ALA A 226 10.53 17.03 21.26
CA ALA A 226 10.65 17.88 20.08
C ALA A 226 9.65 19.06 20.10
N ALA A 227 9.97 20.11 19.32
CA ALA A 227 9.08 21.24 19.13
C ALA A 227 7.78 20.83 18.40
N LEU A 228 6.66 21.51 18.70
CA LEU A 228 5.39 21.28 18.02
C LEU A 228 5.42 21.80 16.57
N PRO A 229 4.67 21.18 15.64
CA PRO A 229 3.75 20.04 15.84
C PRO A 229 4.45 18.66 15.71
N PRO A 230 3.96 17.58 16.34
CA PRO A 230 4.60 16.26 16.26
C PRO A 230 4.24 15.57 14.94
N TRP A 231 4.96 15.89 13.85
CA TRP A 231 4.58 15.45 12.50
C TRP A 231 4.50 13.93 12.41
N LEU A 232 5.48 13.22 12.97
CA LEU A 232 5.51 11.75 12.96
C LEU A 232 4.24 11.14 13.56
N LEU A 233 3.79 11.66 14.71
CA LEU A 233 2.57 11.18 15.38
C LEU A 233 1.32 11.57 14.59
N LEU A 234 1.23 12.82 14.14
CA LEU A 234 0.08 13.31 13.37
C LEU A 234 -0.11 12.46 12.11
N GLY A 235 0.97 12.22 11.36
CA GLY A 235 0.97 11.38 10.18
C GLY A 235 0.49 9.95 10.47
N ALA A 236 1.05 9.31 11.51
CA ALA A 236 0.65 7.97 11.91
C ALA A 236 -0.83 7.89 12.33
N LEU A 237 -1.34 8.87 13.07
CA LEU A 237 -2.76 8.95 13.44
C LEU A 237 -3.66 9.13 12.21
N VAL A 238 -3.27 9.98 11.26
CA VAL A 238 -4.03 10.19 10.02
C VAL A 238 -4.06 8.91 9.18
N ALA A 239 -2.94 8.21 9.04
CA ALA A 239 -2.93 6.91 8.35
C ALA A 239 -3.76 5.85 9.08
N LEU A 240 -3.71 5.81 10.42
CA LEU A 240 -4.54 4.90 11.21
C LEU A 240 -6.04 5.18 11.01
N LEU A 241 -6.44 6.46 11.03
CA LEU A 241 -7.81 6.88 10.77
C LEU A 241 -8.24 6.54 9.33
N GLY A 242 -7.37 6.76 8.35
CA GLY A 242 -7.62 6.39 6.95
C GLY A 242 -7.81 4.87 6.78
N ARG A 243 -6.97 4.06 7.45
CA ARG A 243 -7.09 2.59 7.47
C ARG A 243 -8.37 2.13 8.15
N TRP A 244 -8.71 2.76 9.28
CA TRP A 244 -9.93 2.45 10.02
C TRP A 244 -11.18 2.78 9.20
N PHE A 245 -11.21 3.96 8.57
CA PHE A 245 -12.29 4.33 7.65
C PHE A 245 -12.36 3.38 6.44
N GLY A 246 -11.21 2.95 5.91
CA GLY A 246 -11.10 1.96 4.84
C GLY A 246 -11.68 0.57 5.17
N GLN A 247 -11.84 0.25 6.45
CA GLN A 247 -12.40 -1.02 6.93
C GLN A 247 -13.90 -0.92 7.23
N LEU A 248 -14.49 0.27 7.19
CA LEU A 248 -15.92 0.42 7.41
C LEU A 248 -16.70 -0.36 6.34
N PRO A 249 -17.77 -1.07 6.72
CA PRO A 249 -18.61 -1.74 5.74
C PRO A 249 -19.18 -0.69 4.77
N PRO A 250 -19.33 -1.04 3.48
CA PRO A 250 -19.89 -0.12 2.48
C PRO A 250 -21.24 0.40 2.97
N VAL A 251 -21.31 1.72 3.16
CA VAL A 251 -22.52 2.41 3.63
C VAL A 251 -23.62 2.18 2.59
N GLY A 252 -24.80 1.74 3.03
CA GLY A 252 -25.97 1.65 2.14
C GLY A 252 -26.19 0.32 1.42
N LYS A 253 -25.77 -0.84 1.97
CA LYS A 253 -26.21 -2.16 1.44
C LYS A 253 -27.75 -2.29 1.30
N ASN A 254 -28.52 -1.50 2.06
CA ASN A 254 -29.98 -1.46 2.01
C ASN A 254 -30.55 -0.30 1.17
N MET A 255 -29.72 0.60 0.65
CA MET A 255 -30.13 1.60 -0.33
C MET A 255 -30.05 0.97 -1.72
N ARG A 256 -30.97 0.04 -1.99
CA ARG A 256 -31.42 -0.24 -3.37
C ARG A 256 -32.25 0.97 -3.80
N GLU A 257 -31.60 2.10 -4.01
CA GLU A 257 -32.27 3.26 -4.58
C GLU A 257 -32.83 2.85 -5.94
N LYS A 258 -34.11 3.17 -6.16
CA LYS A 258 -34.78 3.00 -7.44
C LYS A 258 -34.14 4.00 -8.42
N GLY A 259 -33.04 3.61 -9.04
CA GLY A 259 -32.29 4.45 -9.99
C GLY A 259 -30.89 3.90 -10.24
N ALA A 260 -30.30 4.25 -11.38
CA ALA A 260 -28.88 4.01 -11.59
C ALA A 260 -28.09 4.88 -10.58
N PRO A 261 -27.17 4.31 -9.78
CA PRO A 261 -26.40 5.08 -8.82
C PRO A 261 -25.56 6.14 -9.53
N THR A 262 -25.44 7.32 -8.92
CA THR A 262 -24.58 8.40 -9.44
C THR A 262 -23.10 8.09 -9.19
N ASP A 263 -22.20 8.67 -9.99
CA ASP A 263 -20.74 8.48 -9.81
C ASP A 263 -20.26 8.82 -8.38
N SER A 264 -20.91 9.79 -7.72
CA SER A 264 -20.57 10.17 -6.35
C SER A 264 -21.02 9.14 -5.31
N THR A 265 -22.17 8.49 -5.50
CA THR A 265 -22.64 7.44 -4.57
C THR A 265 -21.80 6.17 -4.71
N LEU A 266 -21.41 5.79 -5.93
CA LEU A 266 -20.47 4.69 -6.17
C LEU A 266 -19.11 4.95 -5.53
N LEU A 267 -18.60 6.19 -5.68
CA LEU A 267 -17.34 6.59 -5.07
C LEU A 267 -17.38 6.41 -3.56
N TRP A 268 -18.33 7.01 -2.85
CA TRP A 268 -18.36 6.96 -1.38
C TRP A 268 -18.63 5.57 -0.80
N ARG A 269 -19.30 4.69 -1.56
CA ARG A 269 -19.66 3.35 -1.10
C ARG A 269 -18.48 2.37 -1.12
N ARG A 270 -17.61 2.44 -2.13
CA ARG A 270 -16.54 1.44 -2.37
C ARG A 270 -15.16 2.03 -2.54
N GLU A 271 -15.04 3.09 -3.32
CA GLU A 271 -13.74 3.66 -3.70
C GLU A 271 -13.20 4.65 -2.67
N GLY A 272 -14.10 5.42 -2.03
CA GLY A 272 -13.81 6.44 -1.02
C GLY A 272 -13.09 5.88 0.20
N PRO A 273 -13.54 4.77 0.80
CA PRO A 273 -12.82 4.13 1.91
C PRO A 273 -11.38 3.74 1.55
N ARG A 274 -11.16 3.21 0.34
CA ARG A 274 -9.82 2.85 -0.14
C ARG A 274 -8.96 4.08 -0.42
N LEU A 275 -9.55 5.11 -1.04
CA LEU A 275 -8.87 6.36 -1.33
C LEU A 275 -8.47 7.08 -0.05
N ALA A 276 -9.33 7.10 0.97
CA ALA A 276 -9.03 7.64 2.29
C ALA A 276 -7.85 6.92 2.97
N CYS A 277 -7.79 5.59 2.87
CA CYS A 277 -6.65 4.82 3.33
C CYS A 277 -5.35 5.27 2.63
N ARG A 278 -5.36 5.40 1.29
CA ARG A 278 -4.17 5.82 0.53
C ARG A 278 -3.75 7.25 0.78
N LEU A 279 -4.71 8.17 0.89
CA LEU A 279 -4.43 9.55 1.25
C LEU A 279 -3.85 9.62 2.67
N GLY A 280 -4.35 8.81 3.60
CA GLY A 280 -3.78 8.71 4.94
C GLY A 280 -2.33 8.22 4.93
N GLU A 281 -2.02 7.19 4.15
CA GLU A 281 -0.65 6.68 3.98
C GLU A 281 0.27 7.72 3.32
N LEU A 282 -0.20 8.45 2.31
CA LEU A 282 0.55 9.56 1.70
C LEU A 282 0.84 10.67 2.70
N VAL A 283 -0.15 11.09 3.49
CA VAL A 283 0.03 12.12 4.53
C VAL A 283 1.02 11.64 5.59
N TRP A 284 0.98 10.36 5.96
CA TRP A 284 1.91 9.79 6.91
C TRP A 284 3.36 9.90 6.43
N LEU A 285 3.65 9.50 5.19
CA LEU A 285 5.01 9.59 4.67
C LEU A 285 5.46 11.04 4.44
N TRP A 286 4.54 11.92 4.01
CA TRP A 286 4.82 13.35 3.97
C TRP A 286 5.22 13.89 5.34
N CYS A 287 4.48 13.55 6.39
CA CYS A 287 4.80 13.94 7.75
C CYS A 287 6.15 13.39 8.24
N CYS A 288 6.51 12.16 7.84
CA CYS A 288 7.85 11.62 8.07
C CYS A 288 8.93 12.53 7.46
N VAL A 289 8.81 12.90 6.19
CA VAL A 289 9.78 13.80 5.52
C VAL A 289 9.82 15.18 6.17
N GLN A 290 8.67 15.74 6.57
CA GLN A 290 8.62 17.03 7.27
C GLN A 290 9.31 16.98 8.65
N GLU A 291 9.17 15.87 9.37
CA GLU A 291 9.87 15.67 10.63
C GLU A 291 11.39 15.65 10.44
N LEU A 292 11.88 14.93 9.41
CA LEU A 292 13.30 14.89 9.07
C LEU A 292 13.86 16.29 8.76
N GLN A 293 13.21 17.01 7.84
CA GLN A 293 13.63 18.36 7.46
C GLN A 293 13.68 19.31 8.65
N ARG A 294 12.72 19.19 9.58
CA ARG A 294 12.71 19.98 10.81
C ARG A 294 13.90 19.66 11.69
N CYS A 295 14.20 18.39 11.92
CA CYS A 295 15.31 18.00 12.78
C CYS A 295 16.65 18.46 12.19
N GLU A 296 16.82 18.31 10.88
CA GLU A 296 18.05 18.71 10.18
C GLU A 296 18.22 20.23 10.02
N ALA A 297 17.13 21.01 10.19
CA ALA A 297 17.22 22.48 10.24
C ALA A 297 17.89 22.99 11.53
N SER A 298 18.01 22.16 12.58
CA SER A 298 18.68 22.56 13.83
C SER A 298 20.20 22.36 13.75
N PRO A 299 21.04 23.38 13.96
CA PRO A 299 22.50 23.26 13.80
C PRO A 299 23.18 22.23 14.72
N THR A 300 22.48 21.72 15.73
CA THR A 300 22.99 20.73 16.68
C THR A 300 22.69 19.28 16.32
N TRP A 301 21.95 19.01 15.25
CA TRP A 301 21.44 17.66 14.97
C TRP A 301 22.57 16.62 14.77
N LEU A 302 23.65 17.00 14.08
CA LEU A 302 24.82 16.15 13.88
C LEU A 302 25.49 15.76 15.20
N ALA A 303 25.65 16.73 16.11
CA ALA A 303 26.28 16.52 17.42
C ALA A 303 25.44 15.64 18.38
N VAL A 304 24.19 15.33 18.03
CA VAL A 304 23.31 14.48 18.84
C VAL A 304 23.34 13.02 18.36
N CYS A 305 23.72 12.77 17.11
CA CYS A 305 23.86 11.42 16.54
C CYS A 305 25.28 10.90 16.38
N GLU A 306 26.28 11.78 16.28
CA GLU A 306 27.72 11.44 16.23
C GLU A 306 28.37 11.53 17.61
#